data_AF-A0A8J2QD22-F1
#
_entry.id   AF-A0A8J2QD22-F1
#
_cell.length_a   1.000
_cell.length_b   1.000
_cell.length_c   1.000
_cell.angle_alpha   90.00
_cell.angle_beta   90.00
_cell.angle_gamma   90.00
#
_symmetry.space_group_name_H-M   'P 1'
#
loop_
_entity.id
_entity.type
_entity.pdbx_description
1 polymer ?
#
loop_
_entity_poly.entity_id
_entity_poly.type
_entity_poly.pdbx_seq_one_letter_code
_entity_poly.pdbx_strand_id
1 'polypeptide(L)'
;MDLGDENNLSEEYKQMKSLLRNMWLNFIKTGKPVPENSSYPPWPPVSSGAAPYMSLNTTPKLIKKDLLKERSKLWDEIYKKHFKHPIPPTP
;
A
#
# COMPACT_ATOMS: atom_id res chain seq x y z
N MET A 1 16.85 16.06 -6.94
CA MET A 1 16.77 14.80 -7.71
C MET A 1 16.33 15.19 -9.10
N ASP A 2 17.17 14.95 -10.09
CA ASP A 2 16.75 15.05 -11.49
C ASP A 2 15.82 13.87 -11.76
N LEU A 3 14.52 14.14 -11.92
CA LEU A 3 13.48 13.12 -12.04
C LEU A 3 13.41 12.51 -13.46
N GLY A 4 14.30 12.92 -14.36
CA GLY A 4 14.25 12.56 -15.77
C GLY A 4 13.06 13.22 -16.47
N ASP A 5 13.15 13.33 -17.79
CA ASP A 5 12.03 13.81 -18.59
C ASP A 5 10.89 12.77 -18.57
N GLU A 6 9.83 13.08 -17.85
CA GLU A 6 8.66 12.22 -17.68
C GLU A 6 7.91 11.94 -18.99
N ASN A 7 8.18 12.72 -20.06
CA ASN A 7 7.61 12.45 -21.38
C ASN A 7 8.09 11.12 -21.97
N ASN A 8 9.28 10.67 -21.56
CA ASN A 8 9.92 9.43 -22.04
C ASN A 8 9.47 8.17 -21.30
N LEU A 9 8.54 8.29 -20.35
CA LEU A 9 7.99 7.15 -19.63
C LEU A 9 7.06 6.32 -20.51
N SER A 10 6.97 5.01 -20.26
CA SER A 10 5.97 4.17 -20.92
C SER A 10 4.56 4.65 -20.58
N GLU A 11 3.61 4.42 -21.49
CA GLU A 11 2.21 4.79 -21.26
C GLU A 11 1.62 4.09 -20.02
N GLU A 12 2.01 2.84 -19.77
CA GLU A 12 1.63 2.09 -18.57
C GLU A 12 2.10 2.80 -17.29
N TYR A 13 3.32 3.35 -17.30
CA TYR A 13 3.86 4.09 -16.16
C TYR A 13 3.14 5.43 -15.97
N LYS A 14 2.86 6.17 -17.07
CA LYS A 14 2.09 7.42 -17.02
C LYS A 14 0.68 7.19 -16.45
N GLN A 15 0.03 6.09 -16.85
CA GLN A 15 -1.27 5.68 -16.33
C GLN A 15 -1.21 5.33 -14.83
N MET A 16 -0.25 4.49 -14.43
CA MET A 16 -0.06 4.11 -13.02
C MET A 16 0.19 5.33 -12.12
N LYS A 17 0.99 6.27 -12.61
CA LYS A 17 1.31 7.51 -11.91
C LYS A 17 0.10 8.41 -11.75
N SER A 18 -0.71 8.58 -12.80
CA SER A 18 -1.97 9.33 -12.75
C SER A 18 -2.94 8.68 -11.75
N LEU A 19 -3.09 7.36 -11.83
CA LEU A 19 -3.91 6.55 -10.92
C LEU A 19 -3.50 6.78 -9.45
N LEU A 20 -2.22 6.59 -9.13
CA LEU A 20 -1.72 6.71 -7.76
C LEU A 20 -1.92 8.13 -7.22
N ARG A 21 -1.60 9.16 -8.01
CA ARG A 21 -1.76 10.56 -7.60
C ARG A 21 -3.22 10.91 -7.32
N ASN A 22 -4.13 10.46 -8.18
CA ASN A 22 -5.56 10.68 -7.99
C ASN A 22 -6.08 9.96 -6.75
N MET A 23 -5.72 8.69 -6.54
CA MET A 23 -6.11 7.94 -5.34
C MET A 23 -5.58 8.61 -4.06
N TRP A 24 -4.32 9.07 -4.07
CA TRP A 24 -3.73 9.78 -2.94
C TRP A 24 -4.42 11.10 -2.64
N LEU A 25 -4.71 11.88 -3.69
CA LEU A 25 -5.41 13.16 -3.56
C LEU A 25 -6.83 12.98 -3.01
N ASN A 26 -7.56 11.98 -3.50
CA ASN A 26 -8.91 11.66 -3.02
C ASN A 26 -8.89 11.23 -1.55
N PHE A 27 -7.91 10.43 -1.15
CA PHE A 27 -7.74 10.04 0.25
C PHE A 27 -7.47 11.25 1.14
N ILE A 28 -6.56 12.14 0.76
CA ILE A 28 -6.27 13.38 1.51
C ILE A 28 -7.53 14.24 1.67
N LYS A 29 -8.34 14.37 0.60
CA LYS A 29 -9.51 15.23 0.60
C LYS A 29 -10.73 14.64 1.31
N THR A 30 -10.92 13.33 1.24
CA THR A 30 -12.21 12.69 1.58
C THR A 30 -12.10 11.48 2.51
N GLY A 31 -10.88 11.01 2.79
CA GLY A 31 -10.63 9.73 3.47
C GLY A 31 -10.92 8.49 2.62
N LYS A 32 -11.45 8.64 1.40
CA LYS A 32 -11.73 7.52 0.47
C LYS A 32 -10.82 7.65 -0.77
N PRO A 33 -9.88 6.71 -1.02
CA PRO A 33 -8.98 6.80 -2.18
C PRO A 33 -9.71 6.57 -3.51
N VAL A 34 -10.79 5.78 -3.49
CA VAL A 34 -11.63 5.48 -4.65
C VAL A 34 -13.01 6.11 -4.43
N PRO A 35 -13.40 7.14 -5.20
CA PRO A 35 -14.72 7.76 -5.09
C PRO A 35 -15.82 6.85 -5.66
N GLU A 36 -17.07 7.05 -5.24
CA GLU A 36 -18.20 6.17 -5.56
C GLU A 36 -18.55 6.12 -7.05
N ASN A 37 -18.21 7.17 -7.81
CA ASN A 37 -18.39 7.26 -9.25
C ASN A 37 -17.18 6.77 -10.07
N SER A 38 -16.20 6.15 -9.43
CA SER A 38 -15.00 5.61 -10.08
C SER A 38 -15.31 4.33 -10.87
N SER A 39 -14.57 4.08 -11.95
CA SER A 39 -14.58 2.81 -12.68
C SER A 39 -13.83 1.68 -11.96
N TYR A 40 -13.05 2.01 -10.91
CA TYR A 40 -12.30 1.04 -10.13
C TYR A 40 -13.16 0.38 -9.03
N PRO A 41 -12.83 -0.86 -8.61
CA PRO A 41 -13.49 -1.47 -7.47
C PRO A 41 -13.42 -0.57 -6.23
N PRO A 42 -14.48 -0.49 -5.42
CA PRO A 42 -14.44 0.22 -4.15
C PRO A 42 -13.27 -0.28 -3.28
N TRP A 43 -12.57 0.66 -2.65
CA TRP A 43 -11.46 0.35 -1.75
C TRP A 43 -11.88 0.67 -0.32
N PRO A 44 -12.47 -0.30 0.41
CA PRO A 44 -12.87 -0.09 1.79
C PRO A 44 -11.63 -0.06 2.72
N PRO A 45 -11.78 0.45 3.95
CA PRO A 45 -10.74 0.39 4.97
C PRO A 45 -10.26 -1.04 5.24
N VAL A 46 -8.99 -1.16 5.59
CA VAL A 46 -8.39 -2.43 5.99
C VAL A 46 -8.95 -2.88 7.35
N SER A 47 -9.12 -4.18 7.51
CA SER A 47 -9.54 -4.84 8.75
C SER A 47 -8.42 -5.75 9.29
N SER A 48 -8.74 -6.84 9.97
CA SER A 48 -7.75 -7.83 10.44
C SER A 48 -6.97 -8.44 9.28
N GLY A 49 -5.71 -8.83 9.53
CA GLY A 49 -4.90 -9.55 8.54
C GLY A 49 -4.43 -8.70 7.36
N ALA A 50 -4.48 -7.36 7.48
CA ALA A 50 -4.16 -6.43 6.40
C ALA A 50 -5.01 -6.66 5.13
N ALA A 51 -6.26 -7.06 5.31
CA ALA A 51 -7.25 -7.27 4.24
C ALA A 51 -8.54 -6.46 4.49
N PRO A 52 -9.27 -6.07 3.44
CA PRO A 52 -8.90 -6.20 2.03
C PRO A 52 -7.84 -5.16 1.62
N TYR A 53 -7.06 -5.47 0.59
CA TYR A 53 -6.05 -4.56 0.02
C TYR A 53 -6.23 -4.43 -1.49
N MET A 54 -5.80 -3.30 -2.05
CA MET A 54 -5.83 -3.07 -3.50
C MET A 54 -4.51 -3.52 -4.14
N SER A 55 -4.59 -4.40 -5.13
CA SER A 55 -3.47 -4.68 -6.04
C SER A 55 -3.44 -3.57 -7.09
N LEU A 56 -2.41 -2.73 -7.02
CA LEU A 56 -2.20 -1.60 -7.92
C LEU A 56 -1.29 -2.02 -9.08
N ASN A 57 -1.91 -2.49 -10.16
CA ASN A 57 -1.28 -2.75 -11.45
C ASN A 57 -2.03 -1.93 -12.53
N THR A 58 -1.78 -2.16 -13.83
CA THR A 58 -2.48 -1.50 -14.94
C THR A 58 -4.01 -1.51 -14.76
N THR A 59 -4.55 -2.57 -14.15
CA THR A 59 -5.93 -2.63 -13.68
C THR A 59 -5.98 -2.90 -12.18
N PRO A 60 -6.45 -1.94 -11.36
CA PRO A 60 -6.64 -2.15 -9.92
C PRO A 60 -7.60 -3.29 -9.61
N LYS A 61 -7.22 -4.14 -8.65
CA LYS A 61 -8.06 -5.28 -8.21
C LYS A 61 -8.10 -5.34 -6.69
N LEU A 62 -9.30 -5.44 -6.13
CA LEU A 62 -9.49 -5.64 -4.69
C LEU A 62 -9.21 -7.10 -4.33
N ILE A 63 -8.25 -7.32 -3.43
CA ILE A 63 -7.90 -8.62 -2.90
C ILE A 63 -8.48 -8.74 -1.48
N LYS A 64 -9.29 -9.77 -1.24
CA LYS A 64 -10.03 -9.97 0.02
C LYS A 64 -9.35 -10.92 1.02
N LYS A 65 -8.19 -11.47 0.67
CA LYS A 65 -7.42 -12.38 1.54
C LYS A 65 -6.32 -11.62 2.29
N ASP A 66 -5.89 -12.18 3.41
CA ASP A 66 -4.81 -11.65 4.24
C ASP A 66 -3.52 -11.41 3.43
N LEU A 67 -2.92 -10.23 3.59
CA LEU A 67 -1.68 -9.87 2.90
C LEU A 67 -0.50 -10.57 3.58
N LEU A 68 0.17 -11.45 2.82
CA LEU A 68 1.42 -12.12 3.25
C LEU A 68 1.32 -12.82 4.62
N LYS A 69 0.14 -13.36 4.95
CA LYS A 69 -0.21 -13.92 6.27
C LYS A 69 0.90 -14.72 6.95
N GLU A 70 1.41 -15.76 6.29
CA GLU A 70 2.42 -16.66 6.87
C GLU A 70 3.75 -15.93 7.13
N ARG A 71 4.12 -14.99 6.26
CA ARG A 71 5.34 -14.20 6.42
C ARG A 71 5.20 -13.19 7.55
N SER A 72 4.06 -12.51 7.63
CA SER A 72 3.77 -11.57 8.73
C SER A 72 3.81 -12.30 10.06
N LYS A 73 3.13 -13.46 10.16
CA LYS A 73 3.14 -14.32 11.35
C LYS A 73 4.54 -14.77 11.74
N LEU A 74 5.35 -15.23 10.77
CA LEU A 74 6.74 -15.64 11.02
C LEU A 74 7.55 -14.51 11.66
N TRP A 75 7.47 -13.29 11.11
CA TRP A 75 8.21 -12.16 11.65
C TRP A 75 7.68 -11.73 13.02
N ASP A 76 6.36 -11.69 13.21
CA ASP A 76 5.75 -11.37 14.50
C ASP A 76 6.24 -12.34 15.59
N GLU A 77 6.31 -13.64 15.28
CA GLU A 77 6.82 -14.67 16.20
C GLU A 77 8.31 -14.49 16.51
N ILE A 78 9.14 -14.19 15.51
CA ILE A 78 10.58 -13.92 15.71
C ILE A 78 10.78 -12.68 16.58
N TYR A 79 10.12 -11.58 16.26
CA TYR A 79 10.24 -10.34 17.02
C TYR A 79 9.77 -10.54 18.46
N LYS A 80 8.60 -11.14 18.65
CA LYS A 80 8.07 -11.43 19.99
C LYS A 80 9.02 -12.29 20.83
N LYS A 81 9.73 -13.24 20.22
CA LYS A 81 10.64 -14.16 20.93
C LYS A 81 12.03 -13.59 21.17
N HIS A 82 12.56 -12.79 20.23
CA HIS A 82 13.97 -12.44 20.20
C HIS A 82 14.27 -10.95 20.38
N PHE A 83 13.30 -10.07 20.16
CA PHE A 83 13.51 -8.63 20.33
C PHE A 83 13.68 -8.31 21.82
N LYS A 84 14.77 -7.60 22.14
CA LYS A 84 15.04 -7.03 23.44
C LYS A 84 15.27 -5.55 23.26
N HIS A 85 14.75 -4.74 24.18
CA HIS A 85 15.07 -3.32 24.17
C HIS A 85 16.60 -3.15 24.30
N PRO A 86 17.21 -2.23 23.53
CA PRO A 86 18.62 -1.91 23.70
C PRO A 86 18.87 -1.49 25.14
N ILE A 87 19.83 -2.13 25.81
CA ILE A 87 20.26 -1.75 27.15
C ILE A 87 21.51 -0.88 26.96
N PRO A 88 21.52 0.36 27.43
CA PRO A 88 22.72 1.19 27.37
C PRO A 88 23.86 0.52 28.15
N PRO A 89 25.12 0.65 27.71
CA PRO A 89 26.26 0.09 28.43
C PRO A 89 26.36 0.70 29.83
N THR A 90 26.68 -0.14 30.82
CA THR A 90 26.98 0.33 32.18
C THR A 90 28.29 1.13 32.18
N PRO A 91 28.37 2.29 32.88
CA PRO A 91 29.60 3.08 32.99
C PRO A 91 30.78 2.33 33.59
#